data_AF-A0A6V7LZG4-F1
#
_entry.id   AF-A0A6V7LZG4-F1
#
_cell.length_a   1.000
_cell.length_b   1.000
_cell.length_c   1.000
_cell.angle_alpha   90.00
_cell.angle_beta   90.00
_cell.angle_gamma   90.00
#
_symmetry.space_group_name_H-M   'P 1'
#
loop_
_entity.id
_entity.type
_entity.pdbx_description
1 polymer ?
#
loop_
_entity_poly.entity_id
_entity_poly.type
_entity_poly.pdbx_seq_one_letter_code
_entity_poly.pdbx_strand_id
1 'polypeptide(L)'
;LFAGLCALLVGGILQIFIQSTVMELLVSIGGAVLFALFIIYDTHMLMHTLSPEEYILAAINIYLDIINLFLHILQALAAAKR
;
A
#
# COMPACT_ATOMS: atom_id res chain seq x y z
N LEU A 1 5.23 1.43 -9.47
CA LEU A 1 3.99 1.06 -8.75
C LEU A 1 3.70 -0.44 -8.86
N PHE A 2 3.36 -0.98 -10.04
CA PHE A 2 3.10 -2.42 -10.21
C PHE A 2 4.22 -3.35 -9.72
N ALA A 3 5.47 -3.13 -10.14
CA ALA A 3 6.61 -3.92 -9.65
C ALA A 3 6.80 -3.81 -8.12
N GLY A 4 6.50 -2.65 -7.54
CA GLY A 4 6.52 -2.46 -6.08
C GLY A 4 5.43 -3.25 -5.37
N LEU A 5 4.23 -3.32 -5.96
CA LEU A 5 3.12 -4.12 -5.43
C LEU A 5 3.48 -5.62 -5.47
N CYS A 6 4.07 -6.09 -6.57
CA CYS A 6 4.57 -7.46 -6.65
C CYS A 6 5.65 -7.74 -5.60
N ALA A 7 6.57 -6.80 -5.38
CA ALA A 7 7.60 -6.93 -4.35
C ALA A 7 7.00 -7.03 -2.94
N LEU A 8 5.96 -6.24 -2.62
CA LEU A 8 5.24 -6.35 -1.34
C LEU A 8 4.50 -7.68 -1.19
N LEU A 9 3.87 -8.17 -2.24
CA LEU A 9 3.19 -9.48 -2.21
C LEU A 9 4.19 -10.61 -1.94
N VAL A 10 5.33 -10.62 -2.64
CA VAL A 10 6.39 -11.60 -2.40
C VAL A 10 6.98 -11.43 -1.01
N GLY A 11 7.25 -10.20 -0.58
CA GLY A 11 7.75 -9.89 0.76
C GLY A 11 6.81 -10.36 1.87
N GLY A 12 5.50 -10.17 1.71
CA GLY A 12 4.48 -10.64 2.63
C GLY A 12 4.43 -12.17 2.72
N ILE A 13 4.53 -12.88 1.59
CA ILE A 13 4.61 -14.35 1.58
C ILE A 13 5.88 -14.83 2.29
N LEU A 14 7.04 -14.22 1.99
CA LEU A 14 8.31 -14.57 2.63
C LEU A 14 8.27 -14.33 4.15
N GLN A 15 7.60 -13.26 4.60
CA GLN A 15 7.45 -12.95 6.02
C GLN A 15 6.73 -14.05 6.80
N ILE A 16 5.78 -14.78 6.19
CA ILE A 16 5.08 -15.91 6.83
C ILE A 16 6.07 -16.99 7.29
N PHE A 17 7.13 -17.23 6.51
CA PHE A 17 8.14 -18.24 6.80
C PHE A 17 9.32 -17.72 7.63
N ILE A 18 9.75 -16.48 7.39
CA ILE A 18 10.96 -15.90 8.01
C ILE A 18 10.65 -15.29 9.39
N GLN A 19 9.48 -14.67 9.57
CA GLN A 19 8.99 -14.09 10.83
C GLN A 19 9.99 -13.13 11.52
N SER A 20 10.82 -12.43 10.75
CA SER A 20 11.80 -11.47 11.29
C SER A 20 11.15 -10.11 11.54
N THR A 21 11.34 -9.56 12.75
CA THR A 21 10.83 -8.23 13.11
C THR A 21 11.44 -7.12 12.23
N VAL A 22 12.71 -7.25 11.85
CA VAL A 22 13.37 -6.26 10.98
C VAL A 22 12.76 -6.28 9.58
N MET A 23 12.50 -7.48 9.05
CA MET A 23 11.85 -7.64 7.74
C MET A 23 10.40 -7.14 7.78
N GLU A 24 9.67 -7.41 8.87
CA GLU A 24 8.31 -6.88 9.12
C GLU A 24 8.31 -5.34 9.06
N LEU A 25 9.27 -4.70 9.72
CA LEU A 25 9.39 -3.25 9.74
C LEU A 25 9.74 -2.68 8.35
N LEU A 26 10.66 -3.32 7.61
CA LEU A 26 11.04 -2.87 6.27
C LEU A 26 9.88 -3.01 5.27
N VAL A 27 9.18 -4.14 5.28
CA VAL A 27 8.03 -4.39 4.40
C VAL A 27 6.87 -3.45 4.75
N SER A 28 6.60 -3.23 6.04
CA SER A 28 5.53 -2.33 6.48
C SER A 28 5.80 -0.86 6.11
N ILE A 29 7.01 -0.35 6.35
CA ILE A 29 7.39 1.01 5.95
C ILE A 29 7.38 1.15 4.42
N GLY A 30 7.99 0.19 3.71
CA GLY A 30 8.03 0.18 2.25
C GLY A 30 6.63 0.16 1.63
N GLY A 31 5.71 -0.62 2.20
CA GLY A 31 4.33 -0.67 1.75
C GLY A 31 3.56 0.61 2.03
N ALA A 32 3.75 1.24 3.20
CA ALA A 32 3.16 2.54 3.48
C ALA A 32 3.60 3.61 2.45
N VAL A 33 4.88 3.67 2.12
CA VAL A 33 5.38 4.59 1.08
C VAL A 33 4.75 4.28 -0.28
N LEU A 34 4.65 3.00 -0.65
CA LEU A 34 4.09 2.61 -1.94
C LEU A 34 2.60 2.98 -2.06
N PHE A 35 1.79 2.68 -1.05
CA PHE A 35 0.36 3.01 -1.06
C PHE A 35 0.11 4.52 -1.00
N ALA A 36 0.97 5.30 -0.32
CA ALA A 36 0.91 6.75 -0.43
C ALA A 36 1.18 7.25 -1.87
N LEU A 37 2.14 6.63 -2.58
CA LEU A 37 2.39 6.96 -3.99
C LEU A 37 1.22 6.55 -4.92
N PHE A 38 0.56 5.42 -4.64
CA PHE A 38 -0.66 5.03 -5.36
C PHE A 38 -1.77 6.07 -5.18
N ILE A 39 -2.04 6.53 -3.95
CA ILE A 39 -3.05 7.58 -3.70
C ILE A 39 -2.74 8.85 -4.50
N ILE A 40 -1.48 9.30 -4.51
CA ILE A 40 -1.08 10.49 -5.27
C ILE A 40 -1.35 10.29 -6.77
N TYR A 41 -0.97 9.12 -7.30
CA TYR A 41 -1.15 8.78 -8.71
C TYR A 41 -2.63 8.69 -9.09
N ASP A 42 -3.43 7.94 -8.34
CA ASP A 42 -4.85 7.73 -8.60
C ASP A 42 -5.66 9.01 -8.44
N THR A 43 -5.32 9.86 -7.45
CA THR A 43 -5.97 11.17 -7.29
C THR A 43 -5.64 12.10 -8.45
N HIS A 44 -4.39 12.10 -8.93
CA HIS A 44 -4.00 12.90 -10.10
C HIS A 44 -4.79 12.47 -11.35
N MET A 45 -4.92 11.15 -11.57
CA MET A 45 -5.71 10.59 -12.65
C MET A 45 -7.19 10.98 -12.55
N LEU A 46 -7.77 10.92 -11.35
CA LEU A 46 -9.16 11.29 -11.10
C LEU A 46 -9.43 12.76 -11.39
N MET A 47 -8.52 13.66 -11.02
CA MET A 47 -8.70 15.10 -11.20
C MET A 47 -8.54 15.56 -12.65
N HIS A 48 -7.85 14.82 -13.51
CA HIS A 48 -7.42 15.33 -14.82
C HIS A 48 -7.90 14.52 -16.02
N THR A 49 -8.36 13.28 -15.82
CA THR A 49 -8.48 12.33 -16.93
C THR A 49 -9.73 11.45 -16.90
N LEU A 50 -10.51 11.45 -15.82
CA LEU A 50 -11.66 10.54 -15.71
C LEU A 50 -12.96 11.16 -16.20
N SER A 51 -13.69 10.36 -16.97
CA SER A 51 -15.08 10.63 -17.32
C SER A 51 -16.00 10.41 -16.10
N PRO A 52 -17.20 11.02 -16.04
CA PRO A 52 -18.13 10.85 -14.92
C PRO A 52 -18.53 9.40 -14.63
N GLU A 53 -18.38 8.51 -15.61
CA GLU A 53 -18.76 7.10 -15.55
C GLU A 53 -17.74 6.24 -14.78
N GLU A 54 -16.48 6.70 -14.69
CA GLU A 54 -15.37 5.95 -14.09
C GLU A 54 -15.06 6.37 -12.64
N TYR A 55 -15.74 7.40 -12.13
CA TYR A 55 -15.51 7.92 -10.78
C TYR A 55 -15.73 6.89 -9.68
N ILE A 56 -16.73 6.00 -9.85
CA ILE A 56 -17.02 4.95 -8.86
C ILE A 56 -15.83 4.00 -8.73
N LEU A 57 -15.25 3.57 -9.86
CA LEU A 57 -14.11 2.66 -9.85
C LEU A 57 -12.87 3.32 -9.26
N ALA A 58 -12.61 4.58 -9.60
CA ALA A 58 -11.50 5.32 -9.04
C ALA A 58 -11.64 5.57 -7.53
N ALA A 59 -12.87 5.84 -7.05
CA ALA A 59 -13.14 5.95 -5.62
C ALA A 59 -12.89 4.62 -4.88
N ILE A 60 -13.23 3.47 -5.49
CA ILE A 60 -12.93 2.15 -4.94
C ILE A 60 -11.41 1.93 -4.85
N ASN A 61 -10.64 2.27 -5.89
CA ASN A 61 -9.18 2.13 -5.88
C ASN A 61 -8.53 2.97 -4.77
N ILE A 62 -8.88 4.26 -4.70
CA ILE A 62 -8.38 5.16 -3.66
C ILE A 62 -8.75 4.65 -2.26
N TYR A 63 -9.96 4.11 -2.08
CA TYR A 63 -10.38 3.51 -0.81
C TYR A 63 -9.51 2.30 -0.43
N LEU A 64 -9.21 1.41 -1.37
CA LEU A 64 -8.32 0.27 -1.15
C LEU A 64 -6.90 0.72 -0.80
N ASP A 65 -6.39 1.76 -1.46
CA ASP A 65 -5.06 2.28 -1.15
C ASP A 65 -4.98 2.88 0.26
N ILE A 66 -6.01 3.61 0.69
CA ILE A 66 -6.09 4.19 2.05
C ILE A 66 -6.10 3.07 3.10
N ILE A 67 -6.91 2.02 2.90
CA ILE A 67 -6.94 0.88 3.82
C ILE A 67 -5.56 0.23 3.90
N ASN A 68 -4.94 -0.04 2.76
CA ASN A 68 -3.64 -0.70 2.75
C ASN A 68 -2.55 0.17 3.40
N LEU A 69 -2.53 1.48 3.11
CA LEU A 69 -1.65 2.43 3.79
C LEU A 69 -1.83 2.39 5.30
N PHE A 70 -3.07 2.43 5.78
CA PHE A 70 -3.39 2.37 7.20
C PHE A 70 -2.87 1.08 7.86
N LEU A 71 -3.11 -0.08 7.22
CA LEU A 71 -2.65 -1.38 7.72
C LEU A 71 -1.12 -1.46 7.80
N HIS A 72 -0.43 -0.94 6.80
CA HIS A 72 1.04 -0.92 6.79
C HIS A 72 1.60 0.00 7.88
N ILE A 73 0.99 1.18 8.12
CA ILE A 73 1.37 2.05 9.24
C ILE A 73 1.13 1.34 10.57
N LEU A 74 -0.02 0.68 10.74
CA LEU A 74 -0.35 -0.04 11.96
C LEU A 74 0.65 -1.17 12.25
N GLN A 75 1.02 -1.95 11.21
CA GLN A 75 2.03 -2.99 11.31
C GLN A 75 3.41 -2.42 11.67
N ALA A 76 3.82 -1.31 11.05
CA ALA A 76 5.08 -0.65 11.37
C ALA A 76 5.14 -0.22 12.85
N LEU A 77 4.06 0.36 13.36
CA LEU A 77 3.96 0.74 14.78
C LEU A 77 3.97 -0.47 15.72
N ALA A 78 3.31 -1.57 15.34
CA ALA A 78 3.30 -2.80 16.11
C ALA A 78 4.70 -3.45 16.15
N ALA A 79 5.38 -3.53 15.01
CA ALA A 79 6.72 -4.07 14.90
C ALA A 79 7.76 -3.22 15.65
N ALA A 80 7.64 -1.89 15.62
CA ALA A 80 8.52 -0.98 16.36
C ALA A 80 8.38 -1.07 17.89
N LYS A 81 7.27 -1.62 18.39
CA LYS A 81 6.99 -1.78 19.82
C LYS A 81 7.41 -3.15 20.37
N ARG A 82 7.73 -4.11 19.50
CA ARG A 82 8.19 -5.46 19.88
C ARG A 82 9.67 -5.46 20.22
#